data_AF-A0A2T1DE52-F1
#
_entry.id   AF-A0A2T1DE52-F1
#
_cell.length_a   1.000
_cell.length_b   1.000
_cell.length_c   1.000
_cell.angle_alpha   90.00
_cell.angle_beta   90.00
_cell.angle_gamma   90.00
#
_symmetry.space_group_name_H-M   'P 1'
#
loop_
_entity.id
_entity.type
_entity.pdbx_description
1 polymer ?
#
loop_
_entity_poly.entity_id
_entity_poly.type
_entity_poly.pdbx_seq_one_letter_code
_entity_poly.pdbx_strand_id
1 'polypeptide(L)' 'MEDTLTITLTPELKATLDNLTHTEGISPETLVQKAVEDYLFIRQFRALRSQLMQKAQTNYTDDDIFEMVS' A
#
# COMPACT_ATOMS: atom_id res chain seq x y z
N MET A 1 4.46 6.45 -20.44
CA MET A 1 4.37 5.09 -21.00
C MET A 1 3.40 4.37 -20.11
N GLU A 2 2.22 4.01 -20.62
CA GLU A 2 1.21 3.29 -19.84
C GLU A 2 1.45 1.80 -20.07
N ASP A 3 1.76 1.08 -18.99
CA ASP A 3 1.90 -0.37 -19.01
C ASP A 3 0.60 -1.01 -18.50
N THR A 4 0.07 -1.98 -19.24
CA THR A 4 -1.20 -2.63 -18.90
C THR A 4 -0.95 -3.99 -18.26
N LEU A 5 -1.57 -4.23 -17.09
CA LEU A 5 -1.53 -5.51 -16.40
C LEU A 5 -2.92 -6.15 -16.39
N THR A 6 -3.10 -7.24 -17.13
CA THR A 6 -4.34 -8.02 -17.10
C THR A 6 -4.28 -9.05 -15.97
N ILE A 7 -5.21 -8.94 -15.01
CA ILE A 7 -5.34 -9.88 -13.89
C ILE A 7 -6.72 -10.52 -13.88
N THR A 8 -6.76 -11.81 -13.55
CA THR A 8 -8.02 -12.52 -13.32
C THR A 8 -8.45 -12.32 -11.87
N LEU A 9 -9.59 -11.68 -11.67
CA LEU A 9 -10.17 -11.48 -10.34
C LEU A 9 -11.15 -12.61 -10.01
N THR A 10 -11.22 -12.99 -8.73
CA THR A 10 -12.29 -13.86 -8.26
C THR A 10 -13.64 -13.14 -8.33
N PRO A 11 -14.76 -13.85 -8.53
CA PRO A 11 -16.08 -13.23 -8.64
C PRO A 11 -16.46 -12.42 -7.39
N GLU A 12 -16.08 -12.90 -6.19
CA GLU A 12 -16.32 -12.19 -4.93
C GLU A 12 -15.58 -10.85 -4.87
N LEU A 13 -14.31 -10.85 -5.30
CA LEU A 13 -13.48 -9.65 -5.26
C LEU A 13 -13.96 -8.63 -6.29
N LYS A 14 -14.36 -9.09 -7.48
CA LYS A 14 -15.00 -8.24 -8.48
C LYS A 14 -16.28 -7.59 -7.95
N ALA A 15 -17.17 -8.37 -7.34
CA ALA A 15 -18.41 -7.83 -6.77
C ALA A 15 -18.16 -6.79 -5.68
N THR A 16 -17.14 -7.01 -4.83
CA THR A 16 -16.74 -6.06 -3.79
C THR A 16 -16.22 -4.75 -4.40
N LEU A 17 -15.43 -4.86 -5.47
CA LEU A 17 -14.84 -3.72 -6.17
C LEU A 17 -15.91 -2.90 -6.92
N ASP A 18 -16.84 -3.58 -7.59
CA ASP A 18 -17.99 -2.95 -8.26
C ASP A 18 -18.89 -2.22 -7.25
N ASN A 19 -19.12 -2.80 -6.06
CA ASN A 19 -19.90 -2.13 -5.01
C ASN A 19 -19.20 -0.86 -4.49
N LEU A 20 -17.89 -0.93 -4.20
CA LEU A 20 -17.11 0.21 -3.71
C LEU A 20 -17.04 1.34 -4.74
N THR A 21 -16.78 1.00 -6.00
CA THR A 21 -16.73 1.97 -7.10
C THR A 21 -18.08 2.64 -7.33
N HIS A 22 -19.18 1.89 -7.18
CA HIS A 22 -20.52 2.43 -7.26
C HIS A 22 -20.84 3.39 -6.09
N THR A 23 -20.40 3.07 -4.87
CA THR A 23 -20.65 3.93 -3.70
C THR A 23 -19.80 5.20 -3.69
N GLU A 24 -18.55 5.12 -4.16
CA GLU A 24 -17.60 6.24 -4.11
C GLU A 24 -17.56 7.04 -5.42
N GLY A 25 -18.18 6.55 -6.50
CA GLY A 25 -18.23 7.22 -7.80
C GLY A 25 -16.88 7.26 -8.53
N ILE A 26 -15.98 6.31 -8.22
CA ILE A 26 -14.61 6.24 -8.76
C ILE A 26 -14.52 5.07 -9.74
N SER A 27 -13.64 5.15 -10.74
CA SER A 27 -13.44 4.04 -11.66
C SER A 27 -12.75 2.84 -10.96
N PRO A 28 -13.09 1.60 -11.33
CA PRO A 28 -12.41 0.40 -10.84
C PRO A 28 -10.89 0.44 -11.06
N GLU A 29 -10.47 0.96 -12.21
CA GLU A 29 -9.06 1.07 -12.59
C GLU A 29 -8.31 2.02 -11.65
N THR A 30 -8.85 3.20 -11.37
CA THR A 30 -8.24 4.16 -10.44
C THR A 30 -8.17 3.61 -9.03
N LEU A 31 -9.22 2.91 -8.57
CA LEU A 31 -9.23 2.26 -7.26
C LEU A 31 -8.13 1.19 -7.17
N VAL A 32 -8.05 0.30 -8.16
CA VAL A 32 -7.04 -0.77 -8.20
C VAL A 32 -5.63 -0.18 -8.28
N GLN A 33 -5.41 0.80 -9.14
CA GLN A 33 -4.11 1.44 -9.29
C GLN A 33 -3.65 2.06 -7.96
N LYS A 34 -4.53 2.82 -7.30
CA LYS A 34 -4.22 3.43 -6.00
C LYS A 34 -3.96 2.39 -4.92
N ALA A 35 -4.76 1.32 -4.87
CA ALA A 35 -4.54 0.23 -3.93
C ALA A 35 -3.19 -0.48 -4.15
N VAL A 36 -2.78 -0.67 -5.41
CA VAL A 36 -1.47 -1.24 -5.76
C VAL A 36 -0.35 -0.28 -5.36
N GLU A 37 -0.48 1.02 -5.65
CA GLU A 37 0.49 2.05 -5.24
C GLU A 37 0.67 2.09 -3.72
N ASP A 38 -0.42 2.15 -2.96
CA ASP A 38 -0.41 2.17 -1.49
C ASP A 38 0.25 0.90 -0.92
N TYR A 39 -0.10 -0.27 -1.47
CA TYR A 39 0.48 -1.53 -1.05
C TYR A 39 1.98 -1.59 -1.33
N LEU A 40 2.41 -1.17 -2.53
CA LEU A 40 3.82 -1.13 -2.91
C LEU A 40 4.60 -0.14 -2.05
N PHE A 41 4.03 1.04 -1.77
CA PHE A 41 4.65 2.04 -0.92
C PHE A 41 4.89 1.50 0.49
N ILE A 42 3.87 0.91 1.12
CA ILE A 42 4.01 0.30 2.46
C ILE A 42 5.05 -0.83 2.43
N ARG A 43 5.07 -1.65 1.38
CA ARG A 43 6.01 -2.77 1.27
C ARG A 43 7.45 -2.28 1.08
N GLN A 44 7.67 -1.25 0.28
CA GLN A 44 8.98 -0.62 0.12
C GLN A 44 9.44 0.03 1.43
N PHE A 45 8.55 0.75 2.11
CA PHE A 45 8.84 1.37 3.40
C PHE A 45 9.24 0.33 4.45
N ARG A 46 8.50 -0.78 4.55
CA ARG A 46 8.83 -1.89 5.47
C ARG A 46 10.16 -2.55 5.11
N ALA A 47 10.45 -2.74 3.83
CA ALA A 47 11.74 -3.29 3.38
C ALA A 47 12.90 -2.34 3.76
N LEU A 48 12.73 -1.04 3.51
CA LEU A 48 13.71 -0.01 3.86
C LEU A 48 13.93 0.03 5.38
N ARG A 49 12.85 0.05 6.18
CA ARG A 49 12.94 -0.02 7.64
C ARG A 49 13.71 -1.25 8.09
N SER A 50 13.41 -2.43 7.54
CA SER A 50 14.12 -3.66 7.90
C SER A 50 15.63 -3.55 7.63
N GLN A 51 16.02 -2.98 6.49
CA GLN A 51 17.42 -2.73 6.17
C GLN A 51 18.09 -1.73 7.13
N LEU A 52 17.38 -0.65 7.49
CA LEU A 52 17.90 0.36 8.42
C LEU A 52 18.02 -0.17 9.85
N MET A 53 17.04 -0.95 10.31
CA MET A 53 17.08 -1.61 11.62
C MET A 53 18.25 -2.59 11.74
N GLN A 54 18.60 -3.32 10.67
CA GLN A 54 19.80 -4.18 10.66
C GLN A 54 21.11 -3.39 10.80
N LYS A 55 21.13 -2.11 10.39
CA LYS A 55 22.29 -1.23 10.50
C LYS A 55 22.30 -0.39 11.77
N ALA A 56 21.20 -0.39 12.52
CA ALA A 56 21.06 0.43 13.70
C ALA A 56 21.86 -0.16 14.87
N GLN A 57 22.68 0.65 15.53
CA GLN A 57 23.37 0.27 16.78
C GLN A 57 22.40 0.16 17.96
N THR A 58 21.23 0.79 17.87
CA THR A 58 20.19 0.81 18.91
C THR A 58 18.85 0.71 18.22
N ASN A 59 18.01 -0.21 18.66
CA ASN A 59 16.67 -0.39 18.11
C ASN A 59 15.75 0.69 18.71
N TYR A 60 15.45 1.70 17.92
CA TYR A 60 14.39 2.66 18.24
C TYR A 60 13.07 2.16 17.68
N THR A 61 12.04 2.20 18.50
CA THR A 61 10.66 1.96 18.08
C THR A 61 10.08 3.21 17.42
N ASP A 62 8.94 3.03 16.75
CA ASP A 62 8.25 4.17 16.12
C ASP A 62 7.79 5.18 17.19
N ASP A 63 7.49 4.71 18.41
CA ASP A 63 7.14 5.56 19.57
C ASP A 63 8.35 6.35 20.08
N ASP A 64 9.54 5.73 20.17
CA ASP A 64 10.77 6.42 20.60
C ASP A 64 11.13 7.56 19.63
N ILE A 65 10.94 7.33 18.33
CA ILE A 65 11.15 8.35 17.30
C ILE A 65 10.13 9.48 17.48
N PHE A 66 8.86 9.15 17.70
CA PHE A 66 7.79 10.13 17.86
C PHE A 66 8.01 11.04 19.08
N GLU A 67 8.46 10.48 20.21
CA GLU A 67 8.85 11.25 21.40
C GLU A 67 10.08 12.15 21.18
N MET A 68 11.01 11.77 20.29
CA MET A 68 12.19 12.58 20.02
C MET A 68 11.94 13.78 19.09
N VAL A 69 10.94 13.71 18.20
CA VAL A 69 10.73 14.71 17.13
C VAL A 69 9.50 15.60 17.34
N SER A 70 8.69 15.32 18.37
CA SER A 70 7.48 16.09 18.72
C SER A 70 7.68 16.90 20.00
#